data_AF-A0A0H4T5B5-F1
#
_entry.id   AF-A0A0H4T5B5-F1
#
_cell.length_a   1.000
_cell.length_b   1.000
_cell.length_c   1.000
_cell.angle_alpha   90.00
_cell.angle_beta   90.00
_cell.angle_gamma   90.00
#
_symmetry.space_group_name_H-M   'P 1'
#
loop_
_entity.id
_entity.type
_entity.pdbx_description
1 polymer ?
#
loop_
_entity_poly.entity_id
_entity_poly.type
_entity_poly.pdbx_seq_one_letter_code
_entity_poly.pdbx_strand_id
1 'polypeptide(L)'
;MEYGCENLAQEITNEVAAGTYSLADKNIIFAENNVWVEGVVKGEVSVIAAVYPLGSSNPTIWIAQNITYLDKDGSNKLGLISEKDIVFGRDVPDYFKINGALLAQNGRTIRHHYGYQGCRSVGHDKIKNEFEFYGSLISNQRSYWNFSSGGGNPASGFTKSILNYDPTLYSDPPPYFPSTGGYQFISWNEIKSN
;
A
#
# COMPACT_ATOMS: atom_id res chain seq x y z
N MET A 1 -16.05 -14.96 -2.23
CA MET A 1 -16.14 -14.64 -0.79
C MET A 1 -14.82 -15.03 -0.18
N GLU A 2 -14.20 -14.13 0.57
CA GLU A 2 -12.87 -14.32 1.16
C GLU A 2 -13.06 -14.97 2.54
N TYR A 3 -12.45 -16.12 2.77
CA TYR A 3 -12.72 -16.93 3.98
C TYR A 3 -11.89 -16.51 5.21
N GLY A 4 -11.37 -15.28 5.22
CA GLY A 4 -10.73 -14.63 6.37
C GLY A 4 -9.34 -15.17 6.76
N CYS A 5 -9.08 -16.47 6.58
CA CYS A 5 -7.83 -17.15 6.90
C CYS A 5 -7.54 -18.28 5.91
N GLU A 6 -7.43 -17.91 4.64
CA GLU A 6 -6.79 -18.77 3.65
C GLU A 6 -5.33 -19.04 4.10
N ASN A 7 -4.69 -20.12 3.61
CA ASN A 7 -3.26 -20.33 3.80
C ASN A 7 -2.50 -19.24 3.03
N LEU A 8 -2.39 -18.08 3.65
CA LEU A 8 -1.76 -16.90 3.12
C LEU A 8 -0.32 -16.94 3.61
N ALA A 9 0.63 -16.82 2.68
CA ALA A 9 2.07 -16.81 2.98
C ALA A 9 2.51 -15.51 3.70
N GLN A 10 1.67 -14.92 4.55
CA GLN A 10 1.79 -13.56 5.08
C GLN A 10 2.86 -13.41 6.17
N GLU A 11 3.18 -14.48 6.90
CA GLU A 11 4.14 -14.48 7.99
C GLU A 11 5.53 -14.84 7.49
N ILE A 12 6.50 -13.99 7.78
CA ILE A 12 7.90 -14.30 7.55
C ILE A 12 8.45 -14.99 8.79
N THR A 13 8.88 -16.25 8.64
CA THR A 13 9.46 -17.04 9.74
C THR A 13 10.98 -16.95 9.81
N ASN A 14 11.63 -16.65 8.69
CA ASN A 14 13.08 -16.46 8.58
C ASN A 14 13.40 -15.46 7.47
N GLU A 15 14.41 -14.63 7.70
CA GLU A 15 14.93 -13.67 6.72
C GLU A 15 16.45 -13.79 6.61
N VAL A 16 16.96 -13.55 5.41
CA VAL A 16 18.40 -13.44 5.16
C VAL A 16 18.63 -12.14 4.42
N ALA A 17 19.52 -11.30 4.95
CA ALA A 17 19.91 -10.05 4.30
C ALA A 17 20.62 -10.37 2.97
N ALA A 18 19.95 -10.09 1.85
CA ALA A 18 20.53 -10.26 0.52
C ALA A 18 21.49 -9.10 0.15
N GLY A 19 21.19 -7.88 0.63
CA GLY A 19 22.01 -6.70 0.38
C GLY A 19 21.35 -5.41 0.84
N THR A 20 22.09 -4.31 0.73
CA THR A 20 21.60 -2.94 0.96
C THR A 20 21.86 -2.13 -0.30
N TYR A 21 20.84 -1.42 -0.78
CA TYR A 21 20.89 -0.66 -2.02
C TYR A 21 20.53 0.80 -1.75
N SER A 22 21.29 1.73 -2.32
CA SER A 22 21.04 3.16 -2.19
C SER A 22 19.94 3.60 -3.17
N LEU A 23 18.96 4.36 -2.66
CA LEU A 23 17.90 4.94 -3.50
C LEU A 23 18.43 6.04 -4.45
N ALA A 24 19.62 6.58 -4.18
CA ALA A 24 20.26 7.57 -5.06
C ALA A 24 20.70 6.97 -6.41
N ASP A 25 20.98 5.66 -6.46
CA ASP A 25 21.44 4.99 -7.68
C ASP A 25 20.26 4.52 -8.54
N LYS A 26 19.23 3.96 -7.86
CA LYS A 26 18.00 3.43 -8.45
C LYS A 26 16.86 3.60 -7.45
N ASN A 27 15.83 4.32 -7.87
CA ASN A 27 14.61 4.58 -7.10
C ASN A 27 13.43 3.69 -7.54
N ILE A 28 13.74 2.50 -8.04
CA ILE A 28 12.75 1.49 -8.46
C ILE A 28 13.20 0.11 -8.00
N ILE A 29 12.27 -0.64 -7.41
CA ILE A 29 12.41 -2.03 -7.02
C ILE A 29 11.33 -2.81 -7.75
N PHE A 30 11.73 -3.79 -8.55
CA PHE A 30 10.81 -4.63 -9.32
C PHE A 30 11.01 -6.09 -8.92
N ALA A 31 9.91 -6.78 -8.59
CA ALA A 31 9.92 -8.17 -8.21
C ALA A 31 8.81 -8.94 -8.93
N GLU A 32 9.18 -10.05 -9.58
CA GLU A 32 8.24 -10.98 -10.23
C GLU A 32 7.63 -11.98 -9.23
N ASN A 33 7.29 -11.50 -8.03
CA ASN A 33 6.69 -12.31 -6.98
C ASN A 33 5.99 -11.43 -5.93
N ASN A 34 5.38 -12.08 -4.94
CA ASN A 34 4.94 -11.41 -3.73
C ASN A 34 6.13 -10.75 -3.02
N VAL A 35 5.90 -9.59 -2.43
CA VAL A 35 6.90 -8.84 -1.66
C VAL A 35 6.33 -8.39 -0.33
N TRP A 36 7.18 -8.31 0.67
CA TRP A 36 6.86 -7.74 1.98
C TRP A 36 7.59 -6.41 2.12
N VAL A 37 6.86 -5.37 2.52
CA VAL A 37 7.40 -4.01 2.60
C VAL A 37 7.13 -3.42 3.97
N GLU A 38 8.17 -2.89 4.60
CA GLU A 38 8.13 -2.24 5.90
C GLU A 38 9.29 -1.25 6.09
N GLY A 39 9.16 -0.34 7.05
CA GLY A 39 10.26 0.51 7.51
C GLY A 39 10.05 2.02 7.33
N VAL A 40 11.16 2.76 7.36
CA VAL A 40 11.16 4.23 7.24
C VAL A 40 11.71 4.64 5.88
N VAL A 41 10.92 5.43 5.14
CA VAL A 41 11.25 5.93 3.80
C VAL A 41 12.02 7.24 3.95
N LYS A 42 13.25 7.25 3.43
CA LYS A 42 14.10 8.43 3.29
C LYS A 42 14.49 8.61 1.82
N GLY A 43 13.95 9.65 1.18
CA GLY A 43 14.02 9.85 -0.26
C GLY A 43 12.85 9.22 -1.00
N GLU A 44 13.05 8.89 -2.27
CA GLU A 44 11.98 8.52 -3.19
C GLU A 44 12.21 7.13 -3.77
N VAL A 45 11.17 6.30 -3.80
CA VAL A 45 11.24 4.95 -4.39
C VAL A 45 9.86 4.43 -4.79
N SER A 46 9.81 3.61 -5.84
CA SER A 46 8.66 2.76 -6.13
C SER A 46 9.01 1.28 -6.06
N VAL A 47 8.16 0.51 -5.37
CA VAL A 47 8.22 -0.95 -5.27
C VAL A 47 7.09 -1.53 -6.10
N ILE A 48 7.44 -2.43 -7.02
CA ILE A 48 6.54 -3.02 -8.00
C ILE A 48 6.57 -4.53 -7.85
N ALA A 49 5.40 -5.13 -7.62
CA ALA A 49 5.17 -6.56 -7.63
C ALA A 49 4.29 -6.91 -8.82
N ALA A 50 4.89 -7.42 -9.90
CA ALA A 50 4.20 -7.79 -11.14
C ALA A 50 5.04 -8.83 -11.91
N VAL A 51 4.40 -9.72 -12.68
CA VAL A 51 5.10 -10.76 -13.46
C VAL A 51 4.90 -10.51 -14.95
N TYR A 52 5.97 -10.62 -15.75
CA TYR A 52 5.86 -10.57 -17.20
C TYR A 52 5.75 -11.97 -17.84
N PRO A 53 4.88 -12.16 -18.86
CA PRO A 53 3.90 -11.20 -19.36
C PRO A 53 2.78 -10.95 -18.34
N LEU A 54 2.23 -9.73 -18.32
CA LEU A 54 1.16 -9.35 -17.39
C LEU A 54 -0.04 -10.29 -17.50
N GLY A 55 -0.64 -10.64 -16.36
CA GLY A 55 -1.74 -11.59 -16.25
C GLY A 55 -1.30 -13.06 -16.20
N SER A 56 -0.01 -13.36 -16.30
CA SER A 56 0.52 -14.73 -16.12
C SER A 56 0.53 -15.17 -14.65
N SER A 57 0.62 -14.21 -13.73
CA SER A 57 0.53 -14.40 -12.28
C SER A 57 -0.17 -13.18 -11.68
N ASN A 58 -0.38 -13.20 -10.36
CA ASN A 58 -1.07 -12.13 -9.64
C ASN A 58 -0.36 -11.83 -8.31
N PRO A 59 0.90 -11.35 -8.36
CA PRO A 59 1.67 -11.06 -7.16
C PRO A 59 1.00 -9.98 -6.31
N THR A 60 1.24 -10.07 -5.01
CA THR A 60 0.63 -9.27 -3.95
C THR A 60 1.72 -8.62 -3.12
N ILE A 61 1.54 -7.35 -2.78
CA ILE A 61 2.38 -6.66 -1.79
C ILE A 61 1.76 -6.90 -0.41
N TRP A 62 2.57 -7.37 0.53
CA TRP A 62 2.23 -7.53 1.94
C TRP A 62 2.86 -6.41 2.77
N ILE A 63 2.09 -5.83 3.66
CA ILE A 63 2.57 -4.85 4.64
C ILE A 63 2.37 -5.46 6.01
N ALA A 64 3.48 -5.92 6.61
CA ALA A 64 3.47 -6.59 7.91
C ALA A 64 3.68 -5.61 9.07
N GLN A 65 4.38 -4.50 8.83
CA GLN A 65 4.71 -3.49 9.83
C GLN A 65 4.50 -2.07 9.29
N ASN A 66 4.73 -1.07 10.15
CA ASN A 66 4.58 0.33 9.77
C ASN A 66 5.47 0.69 8.57
N ILE A 67 4.93 1.56 7.72
CA ILE A 67 5.65 2.26 6.66
C ILE A 67 5.49 3.75 6.93
N THR A 68 6.56 4.43 7.28
CA THR A 68 6.51 5.87 7.58
C THR A 68 7.52 6.64 6.75
N TYR A 69 7.17 7.87 6.39
CA TYR A 69 8.15 8.83 5.87
C TYR A 69 9.02 9.33 7.02
N LEU A 70 10.29 9.59 6.74
CA LEU A 70 11.17 10.29 7.68
C LEU A 70 10.56 11.64 8.07
N ASP A 71 10.12 12.39 7.06
CA ASP A 71 9.42 13.67 7.19
C ASP A 71 8.25 13.77 6.20
N LYS A 72 7.15 14.42 6.60
CA LYS A 72 5.95 14.65 5.75
C LYS A 72 5.99 16.03 5.06
N ASP A 73 7.18 16.49 4.67
CA ASP A 73 7.42 17.81 4.04
C ASP A 73 7.43 17.77 2.50
N GLY A 74 7.28 16.58 1.92
CA GLY A 74 7.32 16.35 0.49
C GLY A 74 8.64 15.74 -0.03
N SER A 75 9.70 15.69 0.78
CA SER A 75 11.01 15.14 0.37
C SER A 75 11.08 13.60 0.30
N ASN A 76 10.07 12.92 0.85
CA ASN A 76 10.01 11.46 0.91
C ASN A 76 8.80 10.96 0.13
N LYS A 77 8.98 9.93 -0.71
CA LYS A 77 7.95 9.37 -1.59
C LYS A 77 8.08 7.86 -1.66
N LEU A 78 6.96 7.17 -1.44
CA LEU A 78 6.86 5.74 -1.67
C LEU A 78 5.72 5.46 -2.63
N GLY A 79 6.00 4.78 -3.73
CA GLY A 79 5.01 4.14 -4.59
C GLY A 79 4.97 2.64 -4.34
N LEU A 80 3.80 2.07 -4.06
CA LEU A 80 3.59 0.62 -4.02
C LEU A 80 2.65 0.25 -5.16
N ILE A 81 3.13 -0.55 -6.10
CA ILE A 81 2.37 -1.01 -7.27
C ILE A 81 2.28 -2.53 -7.23
N SER A 82 1.08 -3.05 -7.01
CA SER A 82 0.80 -4.48 -7.00
C SER A 82 -0.08 -4.84 -8.18
N GLU A 83 0.27 -5.92 -8.90
CA GLU A 83 -0.57 -6.45 -9.98
C GLU A 83 -1.94 -6.91 -9.45
N LYS A 84 -1.98 -7.51 -8.25
CA LYS A 84 -3.22 -7.99 -7.63
C LYS A 84 -3.69 -7.11 -6.48
N ASP A 85 -3.30 -7.45 -5.25
CA ASP A 85 -3.78 -6.83 -4.02
C ASP A 85 -2.60 -6.20 -3.25
N ILE A 86 -2.92 -5.26 -2.37
CA ILE A 86 -2.02 -4.82 -1.30
C ILE A 86 -2.66 -5.26 0.01
N VAL A 87 -1.98 -6.08 0.80
CA VAL A 87 -2.60 -6.74 1.96
C VAL A 87 -1.89 -6.36 3.24
N PHE A 88 -2.67 -5.91 4.22
CA PHE A 88 -2.21 -5.69 5.59
C PHE A 88 -2.16 -7.05 6.31
N GLY A 89 -0.98 -7.37 6.83
CA GLY A 89 -0.75 -8.62 7.56
C GLY A 89 -1.64 -8.75 8.80
N ARG A 90 -1.76 -9.98 9.32
CA ARG A 90 -2.48 -10.25 10.56
C ARG A 90 -1.90 -9.47 11.74
N ASP A 91 -0.59 -9.58 11.92
CA ASP A 91 0.13 -9.17 13.12
C ASP A 91 0.72 -7.75 13.02
N VAL A 92 0.07 -6.88 12.23
CA VAL A 92 0.40 -5.44 12.18
C VAL A 92 0.30 -4.79 13.57
N PRO A 93 1.01 -3.69 13.86
CA PRO A 93 0.93 -3.00 15.14
C PRO A 93 -0.48 -2.52 15.50
N ASP A 94 -0.77 -2.36 16.80
CA ASP A 94 -2.05 -1.81 17.28
C ASP A 94 -2.31 -0.38 16.79
N TYR A 95 -1.23 0.39 16.61
CA TYR A 95 -1.23 1.71 15.99
C TYR A 95 -0.48 1.60 14.66
N PHE A 96 -1.22 1.22 13.63
CA PHE A 96 -0.68 0.90 12.32
C PHE A 96 -0.62 2.14 11.43
N LYS A 97 0.53 2.40 10.80
CA LYS A 97 0.77 3.58 9.98
C LYS A 97 1.32 3.21 8.62
N ILE A 98 0.72 3.79 7.58
CA ILE A 98 1.20 3.70 6.20
C ILE A 98 1.28 5.09 5.60
N ASN A 99 2.48 5.48 5.16
CA ASN A 99 2.71 6.63 4.29
C ASN A 99 3.10 6.13 2.89
N GLY A 100 2.41 6.59 1.85
CA GLY A 100 2.73 6.17 0.47
C GLY A 100 1.57 6.29 -0.51
N ALA A 101 1.88 6.28 -1.80
CA ALA A 101 0.91 6.05 -2.86
C ALA A 101 0.78 4.54 -3.13
N LEU A 102 -0.41 3.99 -2.95
CA LEU A 102 -0.72 2.57 -3.08
C LEU A 102 -1.58 2.36 -4.33
N LEU A 103 -1.17 1.47 -5.23
CA LEU A 103 -1.89 1.08 -6.43
C LEU A 103 -2.03 -0.45 -6.49
N ALA A 104 -3.26 -0.94 -6.42
CA ALA A 104 -3.61 -2.33 -6.68
C ALA A 104 -4.28 -2.41 -8.07
N GLN A 105 -3.55 -2.90 -9.07
CA GLN A 105 -3.93 -2.79 -10.48
C GLN A 105 -5.20 -3.57 -10.80
N ASN A 106 -5.30 -4.83 -10.39
CA ASN A 106 -6.46 -5.67 -10.68
C ASN A 106 -7.34 -5.91 -9.44
N GLY A 107 -6.81 -5.67 -8.24
CA GLY A 107 -7.45 -5.95 -6.97
C GLY A 107 -7.66 -4.70 -6.11
N ARG A 108 -7.27 -4.80 -4.83
CA ARG A 108 -7.64 -3.86 -3.76
C ARG A 108 -6.60 -3.81 -2.65
N THR A 109 -6.66 -2.74 -1.86
CA THR A 109 -5.95 -2.68 -0.58
C THR A 109 -6.85 -3.23 0.52
N ILE A 110 -6.43 -4.29 1.21
CA ILE A 110 -7.27 -4.95 2.20
C ILE A 110 -6.54 -5.40 3.46
N ARG A 111 -7.34 -5.65 4.50
CA ARG A 111 -6.98 -6.53 5.60
C ARG A 111 -8.00 -7.66 5.65
N HIS A 112 -7.57 -8.91 5.88
CA HIS A 112 -8.48 -10.05 5.93
C HIS A 112 -9.27 -10.15 7.25
N HIS A 113 -10.33 -10.97 7.24
CA HIS A 113 -11.15 -11.26 8.42
C HIS A 113 -10.47 -12.30 9.32
N TYR A 114 -9.43 -11.89 10.05
CA TYR A 114 -8.71 -12.77 10.99
C TYR A 114 -9.53 -13.19 12.22
N GLY A 115 -10.80 -12.79 12.32
CA GLY A 115 -11.77 -13.27 13.31
C GLY A 115 -12.64 -14.44 12.81
N TYR A 116 -12.45 -14.94 11.58
CA TYR A 116 -13.26 -16.01 11.00
C TYR A 116 -12.99 -17.38 11.64
N GLN A 117 -14.00 -18.25 11.65
CA GLN A 117 -13.85 -19.61 12.18
C GLN A 117 -12.86 -20.42 11.32
N GLY A 118 -11.84 -21.01 11.95
CA GLY A 118 -10.78 -21.77 11.25
C GLY A 118 -9.45 -21.03 11.10
N CYS A 119 -9.38 -19.75 11.45
CA CYS A 119 -8.12 -19.04 11.67
C CYS A 119 -7.32 -19.72 12.80
N ARG A 120 -6.13 -20.27 12.52
CA ARG A 120 -5.23 -20.84 13.55
C ARG A 120 -4.95 -19.78 14.63
N SER A 121 -5.31 -20.09 15.87
CA SER A 121 -5.08 -19.21 17.02
C SER A 121 -3.66 -19.34 17.53
N VAL A 122 -2.83 -18.35 17.21
CA VAL A 122 -1.75 -17.88 18.09
C VAL A 122 -1.65 -16.35 17.90
N GLY A 123 -2.52 -15.58 18.56
CA GLY A 123 -2.39 -14.13 18.59
C GLY A 123 -3.69 -13.35 18.85
N HIS A 124 -3.58 -12.29 19.65
CA HIS A 124 -4.63 -11.37 20.10
C HIS A 124 -5.18 -10.42 18.99
N ASP A 125 -4.87 -10.68 17.73
CA ASP A 125 -4.63 -9.61 16.75
C ASP A 125 -5.72 -9.38 15.70
N LYS A 126 -6.93 -9.92 15.90
CA LYS A 126 -8.02 -9.67 14.95
C LYS A 126 -8.48 -8.21 14.95
N ILE A 127 -8.47 -7.53 16.10
CA ILE A 127 -8.86 -6.13 16.26
C ILE A 127 -7.63 -5.32 16.69
N LYS A 128 -7.45 -4.17 16.05
CA LYS A 128 -6.35 -3.22 16.27
C LYS A 128 -6.94 -1.86 16.67
N ASN A 129 -6.15 -1.03 17.36
CA ASN A 129 -6.64 0.24 17.87
C ASN A 129 -6.87 1.24 16.72
N GLU A 130 -5.83 1.58 15.97
CA GLU A 130 -5.89 2.65 14.96
C GLU A 130 -5.12 2.31 13.69
N PHE A 131 -5.69 2.67 12.55
CA PHE A 131 -5.01 2.74 11.26
C PHE A 131 -4.89 4.21 10.81
N GLU A 132 -3.67 4.70 10.64
CA GLU A 132 -3.35 6.00 10.07
C GLU A 132 -2.75 5.84 8.67
N PHE A 133 -3.44 6.38 7.67
CA PHE A 133 -2.96 6.43 6.29
C PHE A 133 -2.65 7.88 5.90
N TYR A 134 -1.48 8.11 5.29
CA TYR A 134 -1.09 9.39 4.70
C TYR A 134 -0.56 9.17 3.27
N GLY A 135 -1.36 9.48 2.26
CA GLY A 135 -0.96 9.21 0.88
C GLY A 135 -2.09 9.17 -0.13
N SER A 136 -1.98 8.30 -1.13
CA SER A 136 -3.01 8.09 -2.16
C SER A 136 -3.33 6.61 -2.29
N LEU A 137 -4.61 6.26 -2.45
CA LEU A 137 -5.08 4.88 -2.55
C LEU A 137 -5.83 4.70 -3.88
N ILE A 138 -5.28 3.86 -4.75
CA ILE A 138 -5.79 3.57 -6.08
C ILE A 138 -6.04 2.07 -6.19
N SER A 139 -7.25 1.66 -6.56
CA SER A 139 -7.59 0.25 -6.71
C SER A 139 -8.69 0.02 -7.72
N ASN A 140 -8.62 -1.10 -8.45
CA ASN A 140 -9.68 -1.52 -9.38
C ASN A 140 -10.92 -2.05 -8.66
N GLN A 141 -10.73 -2.65 -7.48
CA GLN A 141 -11.81 -3.12 -6.62
C GLN A 141 -11.94 -2.26 -5.36
N ARG A 142 -13.07 -2.37 -4.66
CA ARG A 142 -13.29 -1.65 -3.40
C ARG A 142 -12.35 -2.16 -2.31
N SER A 143 -11.54 -1.25 -1.78
CA SER A 143 -10.65 -1.48 -0.65
C SER A 143 -11.40 -1.47 0.68
N TYR A 144 -11.00 -2.33 1.62
CA TYR A 144 -11.59 -2.45 2.95
C TYR A 144 -10.66 -3.20 3.93
N TRP A 145 -10.71 -2.86 5.21
CA TRP A 145 -9.90 -3.50 6.25
C TRP A 145 -10.68 -3.83 7.53
N ASN A 146 -11.98 -3.49 7.54
CA ASN A 146 -12.87 -3.71 8.66
C ASN A 146 -14.01 -4.65 8.26
N PHE A 147 -14.33 -5.59 9.14
CA PHE A 147 -15.48 -6.47 9.05
C PHE A 147 -16.39 -6.19 10.24
N SER A 148 -17.68 -6.03 10.00
CA SER A 148 -18.66 -5.76 11.05
C SER A 148 -19.22 -7.07 11.64
N SER A 149 -19.46 -7.08 12.95
CA SER A 149 -20.26 -8.10 13.67
C SER A 149 -21.60 -7.55 14.17
N GLY A 150 -22.10 -6.46 13.55
CA GLY A 150 -23.26 -5.70 14.03
C GLY A 150 -22.86 -4.32 14.55
N GLY A 151 -23.61 -3.79 15.52
CA GLY A 151 -23.34 -2.49 16.13
C GLY A 151 -22.13 -2.52 17.07
N GLY A 152 -21.30 -1.47 17.03
CA GLY A 152 -20.13 -1.31 17.90
C GLY A 152 -18.79 -1.57 17.18
N ASN A 153 -17.85 -2.22 17.87
CA ASN A 153 -16.52 -2.51 17.36
C ASN A 153 -16.56 -3.50 16.18
N PRO A 154 -15.58 -3.44 15.25
CA PRO A 154 -15.49 -4.41 14.17
C PRO A 154 -15.20 -5.81 14.71
N ALA A 155 -15.67 -6.83 13.99
CA ALA A 155 -15.33 -8.23 14.21
C ALA A 155 -13.83 -8.51 13.98
N SER A 156 -13.26 -7.80 13.00
CA SER A 156 -11.83 -7.78 12.65
C SER A 156 -11.51 -6.46 11.96
N GLY A 157 -10.31 -5.94 12.17
CA GLY A 157 -9.83 -4.69 11.57
C GLY A 157 -9.37 -3.69 12.63
N PHE A 158 -9.66 -2.42 12.41
CA PHE A 158 -9.24 -1.30 13.25
C PHE A 158 -10.45 -0.61 13.87
N THR A 159 -10.39 -0.28 15.16
CA THR A 159 -11.47 0.45 15.85
C THR A 159 -11.59 1.90 15.35
N LYS A 160 -10.47 2.49 14.90
CA LYS A 160 -10.39 3.82 14.30
C LYS A 160 -9.57 3.78 13.02
N SER A 161 -10.00 4.53 12.02
CA SER A 161 -9.23 4.74 10.78
C SER A 161 -9.18 6.22 10.45
N ILE A 162 -7.97 6.72 10.18
CA ILE A 162 -7.69 8.09 9.76
C ILE A 162 -7.06 8.00 8.38
N LEU A 163 -7.70 8.58 7.38
CA LEU A 163 -7.21 8.59 6.00
C LEU A 163 -6.95 10.03 5.59
N ASN A 164 -5.68 10.38 5.43
CA ASN A 164 -5.25 11.71 5.01
C ASN A 164 -4.61 11.62 3.62
N TYR A 165 -5.03 12.50 2.72
CA TYR A 165 -4.37 12.62 1.42
C TYR A 165 -3.03 13.35 1.58
N ASP A 166 -2.00 12.88 0.88
CA ASP A 166 -0.73 13.61 0.74
C ASP A 166 -0.80 14.53 -0.50
N PRO A 167 -0.95 15.85 -0.32
CA PRO A 167 -1.11 16.79 -1.44
C PRO A 167 0.13 16.88 -2.32
N THR A 168 1.30 16.52 -1.81
CA THR A 168 2.54 16.58 -2.60
C THR A 168 2.56 15.56 -3.75
N LEU A 169 1.79 14.47 -3.63
CA LEU A 169 1.68 13.43 -4.66
C LEU A 169 0.98 13.91 -5.94
N TYR A 170 0.27 15.04 -5.90
CA TYR A 170 -0.37 15.61 -7.09
C TYR A 170 0.65 16.20 -8.07
N SER A 171 1.57 17.01 -7.55
CA SER A 171 2.60 17.67 -8.35
C SER A 171 3.85 16.82 -8.55
N ASP A 172 4.11 15.93 -7.59
CA ASP A 172 5.35 15.17 -7.48
C ASP A 172 5.05 13.73 -7.03
N PRO A 173 4.55 12.88 -7.96
CA PRO A 173 4.25 11.48 -7.65
C PRO A 173 5.52 10.67 -7.45
N PRO A 174 5.45 9.49 -6.82
CA PRO A 174 6.62 8.62 -6.67
C PRO A 174 7.23 8.25 -8.05
N PRO A 175 8.53 7.93 -8.11
CA PRO A 175 9.19 7.57 -9.36
C PRO A 175 8.47 6.46 -10.10
N TYR A 176 8.25 6.60 -11.41
CA TYR A 176 7.54 5.60 -12.24
C TYR A 176 6.09 5.28 -11.83
N PHE A 177 5.49 6.08 -10.93
CA PHE A 177 4.10 5.93 -10.55
C PHE A 177 3.18 6.54 -11.63
N PRO A 178 2.00 5.96 -11.91
CA PRO A 178 1.12 6.52 -12.92
C PRO A 178 0.66 7.93 -12.55
N SER A 179 1.00 8.92 -13.38
CA SER A 179 0.47 10.28 -13.28
C SER A 179 -0.67 10.46 -14.29
N THR A 180 -1.85 10.93 -13.84
CA THR A 180 -2.86 11.44 -14.77
C THR A 180 -2.35 12.74 -15.36
N GLY A 181 -2.45 12.88 -16.69
CA GLY A 181 -1.73 13.88 -17.50
C GLY A 181 -1.64 15.28 -16.89
N GLY A 182 -0.43 15.83 -16.89
CA GLY A 182 -0.21 17.24 -16.62
C GLY A 182 -0.93 18.12 -17.64
N TYR A 183 -1.20 19.37 -17.27
CA TYR A 183 -1.66 20.37 -18.22
C TYR A 183 -0.60 20.56 -19.31
N GLN A 184 -0.91 20.16 -20.56
CA GLN A 184 -0.13 20.59 -21.72
C GLN A 184 -0.67 21.93 -22.20
N PHE A 185 0.19 22.95 -22.20
CA PHE A 185 -0.09 24.19 -22.91
C PHE A 185 0.00 23.92 -24.41
N ILE A 186 -1.14 23.88 -25.11
CA ILE A 186 -1.18 23.49 -26.53
C ILE A 186 -0.84 24.69 -27.43
N SER A 187 -1.36 25.87 -27.13
CA SER A 187 -0.93 27.15 -27.72
C SER A 187 -1.68 28.31 -27.08
N TRP A 188 -1.15 29.52 -27.25
CA TRP A 188 -1.85 30.77 -27.00
C TRP A 188 -1.68 31.68 -28.19
N ASN A 189 -2.73 32.41 -28.53
CA ASN A 189 -2.71 33.42 -29.57
C ASN A 189 -3.28 34.72 -29.03
N GLU A 190 -2.46 35.78 -29.00
CA GLU A 190 -2.90 37.13 -28.68
C GLU A 190 -3.41 37.80 -29.94
N ILE A 191 -4.58 38.43 -29.86
CA ILE A 191 -5.03 39.35 -30.90
C ILE A 191 -5.00 40.75 -30.30
N LYS A 192 -4.15 41.63 -30.85
CA LYS A 192 -4.14 43.04 -30.47
C LYS A 192 -5.45 43.70 -30.87
N SER A 193 -6.01 44.50 -29.96
CA SER A 193 -7.12 45.41 -30.26
C SER A 193 -6.63 46.50 -31.21
N ASN A 194 -7.40 46.78 -32.26
CA ASN A 194 -7.19 47.92 -33.16
C ASN A 194 -7.38 49.25 -32.44
#